data_AF-A0A261Q4G6-F1
#
_entry.id   AF-A0A261Q4G6-F1
#
_cell.length_a   1.000
_cell.length_b   1.000
_cell.length_c   1.000
_cell.angle_alpha   90.00
_cell.angle_beta   90.00
_cell.angle_gamma   90.00
#
_symmetry.space_group_name_H-M   'P 1'
#
loop_
_entity.id
_entity.type
_entity.pdbx_description
1 polymer ?
#
loop_
_entity_poly.entity_id
_entity_poly.type
_entity_poly.pdbx_seq_one_letter_code
_entity_poly.pdbx_strand_id
1 'polypeptide(L)'
;MLVKSFSFLQTYHTRKEDTFDCIGELAGTLPKALRGEAFYELVYKVIDPLLEFKNRYDLGRQPEPLSYLNECLPQWREKLPLRIDDSPSAASFLDDLLVDVVRIKKEEASKINVFYRLTQTSNGWQIRSILSLQNGFYKPANLKIDEQAYEALSGKVFIKIGTNEADQLIGVGFKTGTGDLSIQGLQHYLLPPFIYQKPWRLLFTDAQTDFQAVVHLPFSDGFDERQPWVFSHTEEPELKGLGSTRLSTNQALVICPNDFIPKGEPEKIIHWGAFSPSQTLYAITGTYLFEDPQELRCFG
;
A
#
# COMPACT_ATOMS: atom_id res chain seq x y z
N MET A 1 12.38 -3.11 -20.36
CA MET A 1 11.78 -1.79 -20.03
C MET A 1 10.31 -1.92 -19.60
N LEU A 2 9.57 -2.95 -20.02
CA LEU A 2 8.17 -3.22 -19.65
C LEU A 2 7.93 -3.85 -18.26
N VAL A 3 8.92 -4.52 -17.66
CA VAL A 3 8.79 -5.13 -16.30
C VAL A 3 8.44 -4.10 -15.22
N LYS A 4 8.83 -2.83 -15.40
CA LYS A 4 8.42 -1.73 -14.50
C LYS A 4 7.02 -1.20 -14.79
N SER A 5 6.48 -1.42 -15.98
CA SER A 5 5.21 -0.82 -16.42
C SER A 5 3.99 -1.50 -15.81
N PHE A 6 4.12 -2.70 -15.25
CA PHE A 6 3.02 -3.47 -14.65
C PHE A 6 3.30 -3.99 -13.24
N SER A 7 4.32 -3.45 -12.54
CA SER A 7 4.58 -3.81 -11.14
C SER A 7 3.37 -3.54 -10.24
N PHE A 8 2.46 -2.64 -10.63
CA PHE A 8 1.22 -2.36 -9.92
C PHE A 8 0.25 -3.55 -9.84
N LEU A 9 0.38 -4.54 -10.74
CA LEU A 9 -0.40 -5.78 -10.68
C LEU A 9 0.05 -6.73 -9.55
N GLN A 10 1.19 -6.44 -8.90
CA GLN A 10 1.69 -7.21 -7.75
C GLN A 10 0.93 -6.88 -6.45
N THR A 11 0.40 -5.66 -6.34
CA THR A 11 -0.01 -5.09 -5.04
C THR A 11 -1.52 -5.09 -4.78
N TYR A 12 -2.37 -5.29 -5.79
CA TYR A 12 -3.80 -4.99 -5.67
C TYR A 12 -4.75 -6.12 -6.08
N HIS A 13 -5.92 -6.13 -5.44
CA HIS A 13 -7.05 -6.92 -5.86
C HIS A 13 -7.52 -6.46 -7.24
N THR A 14 -7.96 -7.42 -8.05
CA THR A 14 -8.44 -7.28 -9.43
C THR A 14 -9.75 -6.48 -9.53
N ARG A 15 -9.75 -5.23 -9.08
CA ARG A 15 -10.85 -4.29 -9.27
C ARG A 15 -10.46 -3.25 -10.32
N LYS A 16 -11.46 -2.82 -11.08
CA LYS A 16 -11.29 -1.87 -12.19
C LYS A 16 -10.75 -0.54 -11.68
N GLU A 17 -11.23 -0.11 -10.53
CA GLU A 17 -10.89 1.17 -9.89
C GLU A 17 -9.40 1.19 -9.49
N ASP A 18 -8.91 0.14 -8.83
CA ASP A 18 -7.52 0.02 -8.37
C ASP A 18 -6.54 0.02 -9.57
N THR A 19 -6.92 -0.63 -10.67
CA THR A 19 -6.14 -0.64 -11.92
C THR A 19 -6.08 0.75 -12.55
N PHE A 20 -7.17 1.50 -12.50
CA PHE A 20 -7.26 2.84 -13.08
C PHE A 20 -6.43 3.85 -12.32
N ASP A 21 -6.46 3.79 -10.98
CA ASP A 21 -5.64 4.65 -10.13
C ASP A 21 -4.14 4.41 -10.38
N CYS A 22 -3.71 3.15 -10.51
CA CYS A 22 -2.32 2.80 -10.81
C CYS A 22 -1.85 3.28 -12.20
N ILE A 23 -2.67 3.10 -13.24
CA ILE A 23 -2.32 3.61 -14.57
C ILE A 23 -2.31 5.15 -14.55
N GLY A 24 -3.19 5.77 -13.75
CA GLY A 24 -3.20 7.20 -13.48
C GLY A 24 -1.91 7.73 -12.86
N GLU A 25 -1.32 7.01 -11.90
CA GLU A 25 -0.03 7.35 -11.30
C GLU A 25 1.13 7.24 -12.31
N LEU A 26 1.07 6.27 -13.23
CA LEU A 26 2.03 6.13 -14.33
C LEU A 26 1.79 7.12 -15.49
N ALA A 27 0.60 7.72 -15.57
CA ALA A 27 0.16 8.54 -16.68
C ALA A 27 1.03 9.78 -16.91
N GLY A 28 1.74 10.26 -15.89
CA GLY A 28 2.74 11.32 -16.01
C GLY A 28 3.82 11.03 -17.08
N THR A 29 4.09 9.74 -17.32
CA THR A 29 5.08 9.26 -18.30
C THR A 29 4.48 8.91 -19.68
N LEU A 30 3.16 8.78 -19.77
CA LEU A 30 2.47 8.44 -21.02
C LEU A 30 2.24 9.70 -21.88
N PRO A 31 2.21 9.61 -23.22
CA PRO A 31 1.75 10.71 -24.08
C PRO A 31 0.34 11.18 -23.69
N LYS A 32 0.04 12.48 -23.78
CA LYS A 32 -1.26 13.06 -23.38
C LYS A 32 -2.47 12.36 -24.03
N ALA A 33 -2.33 11.86 -25.26
CA ALA A 33 -3.37 11.12 -25.99
C ALA A 33 -3.74 9.77 -25.35
N LEU A 34 -2.89 9.20 -24.49
CA LEU A 34 -3.09 7.93 -23.79
C LEU A 34 -3.47 8.13 -22.31
N ARG A 35 -3.62 9.38 -21.85
CA ARG A 35 -4.02 9.72 -20.47
C ARG A 35 -5.53 9.90 -20.39
N GLY A 36 -6.27 8.84 -20.69
CA GLY A 36 -7.73 8.88 -20.73
C GLY A 36 -8.35 7.57 -20.26
N GLU A 37 -9.54 7.67 -19.68
CA GLU A 37 -10.28 6.55 -19.10
C GLU A 37 -10.48 5.38 -20.10
N ALA A 38 -10.71 5.70 -21.38
CA ALA A 38 -10.84 4.72 -22.44
C ALA A 38 -9.57 3.87 -22.65
N PHE A 39 -8.38 4.45 -22.47
CA PHE A 39 -7.12 3.72 -22.53
C PHE A 39 -6.93 2.84 -21.28
N TYR A 40 -7.28 3.35 -20.09
CA TYR A 40 -7.20 2.59 -18.84
C TYR A 40 -8.15 1.39 -18.88
N GLU A 41 -9.35 1.60 -19.42
CA GLU A 41 -10.33 0.54 -19.64
C GLU A 41 -9.82 -0.53 -20.60
N LEU A 42 -9.14 -0.13 -21.67
CA LEU A 42 -8.55 -1.07 -22.62
C LEU A 42 -7.46 -1.92 -21.94
N VAL A 43 -6.57 -1.29 -21.18
CA VAL A 43 -5.50 -1.98 -20.44
C VAL A 43 -6.10 -2.96 -19.43
N TYR A 44 -7.11 -2.54 -18.65
CA TYR A 44 -7.81 -3.43 -17.71
C TYR A 44 -8.44 -4.62 -18.43
N LYS A 45 -9.18 -4.40 -19.52
CA LYS A 45 -9.85 -5.48 -20.27
C LYS A 45 -8.87 -6.48 -20.89
N VAL A 46 -7.59 -6.11 -21.08
CA VAL A 46 -6.55 -7.03 -21.57
C VAL A 46 -5.90 -7.79 -20.42
N ILE A 47 -5.60 -7.11 -19.30
CA ILE A 47 -4.90 -7.72 -18.16
C ILE A 47 -5.82 -8.71 -17.41
N ASP A 48 -7.08 -8.37 -17.23
CA ASP A 48 -8.03 -9.16 -16.43
C ASP A 48 -8.15 -10.62 -16.95
N PRO A 49 -8.36 -10.87 -18.25
CA PRO A 49 -8.32 -12.23 -18.80
C PRO A 49 -6.97 -12.94 -18.63
N LEU A 50 -5.84 -12.24 -18.73
CA LEU A 50 -4.51 -12.85 -18.54
C LEU A 50 -4.30 -13.30 -17.09
N LEU A 51 -4.77 -12.51 -16.12
CA LEU A 51 -4.79 -12.89 -14.71
C LEU A 51 -5.74 -14.07 -14.46
N GLU A 52 -6.88 -14.12 -15.13
CA GLU A 52 -7.77 -15.28 -15.11
C GLU A 52 -7.04 -16.54 -15.60
N PHE A 53 -6.37 -16.48 -16.76
CA PHE A 53 -5.62 -17.62 -17.31
C PHE A 53 -4.54 -18.09 -16.36
N LYS A 54 -3.73 -17.16 -15.84
CA LYS A 54 -2.70 -17.46 -14.85
C LYS A 54 -3.25 -18.21 -13.65
N ASN A 55 -4.35 -17.73 -13.07
CA ASN A 55 -4.94 -18.32 -11.86
C ASN A 55 -5.61 -19.67 -12.17
N ARG A 56 -6.35 -19.75 -13.28
CA ARG A 56 -7.13 -20.94 -13.67
C ARG A 56 -6.24 -22.12 -14.08
N TYR A 57 -5.12 -21.84 -14.73
CA TYR A 57 -4.19 -22.86 -15.24
C TYR A 57 -2.91 -22.99 -14.38
N ASP A 58 -2.87 -22.33 -13.22
CA ASP A 58 -1.71 -22.29 -12.29
C ASP A 58 -0.38 -22.01 -13.01
N LEU A 59 -0.40 -21.09 -13.97
CA LEU A 59 0.72 -20.82 -14.89
C LEU A 59 2.00 -20.41 -14.15
N GLY A 60 1.87 -19.82 -12.96
CA GLY A 60 3.00 -19.40 -12.11
C GLY A 60 3.85 -20.55 -11.58
N ARG A 61 3.35 -21.79 -11.61
CA ARG A 61 4.09 -23.00 -11.20
C ARG A 61 4.59 -23.84 -12.38
N GLN A 62 4.27 -23.44 -13.61
CA GLN A 62 4.66 -24.19 -14.79
C GLN A 62 6.08 -23.79 -15.23
N PRO A 63 6.93 -24.76 -15.63
CA PRO A 63 8.27 -24.47 -16.14
C PRO A 63 8.23 -23.70 -17.47
N GLU A 64 7.24 -23.99 -18.32
CA GLU A 64 6.99 -23.26 -19.56
C GLU A 64 5.51 -22.80 -19.64
N PRO A 65 5.16 -21.67 -19.01
CA PRO A 65 3.78 -21.20 -18.89
C PRO A 65 3.05 -21.00 -20.21
N LEU A 66 3.76 -20.48 -21.22
CA LEU A 66 3.18 -20.18 -22.54
C LEU A 66 2.91 -21.46 -23.33
N SER A 67 3.88 -22.39 -23.38
CA SER A 67 3.71 -23.71 -24.01
C SER A 67 2.52 -24.45 -23.40
N TYR A 68 2.46 -24.50 -22.07
CA TYR A 68 1.37 -25.14 -21.34
C TYR A 68 0.00 -24.50 -21.59
N LEU A 69 -0.07 -23.16 -21.62
CA LEU A 69 -1.33 -22.48 -21.95
C LEU A 69 -1.76 -22.74 -23.39
N ASN A 70 -0.83 -22.79 -24.35
CA ASN A 70 -1.15 -23.11 -25.74
C ASN A 70 -1.67 -24.55 -25.91
N GLU A 71 -1.27 -25.49 -25.05
CA GLU A 71 -1.82 -26.85 -25.04
C GLU A 71 -3.23 -26.89 -24.42
N CYS A 72 -3.41 -26.21 -23.29
CA CYS A 72 -4.67 -26.21 -22.53
C CYS A 72 -5.75 -25.29 -23.13
N LEU A 73 -5.34 -24.24 -23.84
CA LEU A 73 -6.21 -23.25 -24.47
C LEU A 73 -5.57 -22.66 -25.74
N PRO A 74 -5.51 -23.40 -26.87
CA PRO A 74 -4.79 -23.00 -28.09
C PRO A 74 -5.19 -21.64 -28.67
N GLN A 75 -6.45 -21.23 -28.51
CA GLN A 75 -7.00 -19.98 -29.03
C GLN A 75 -7.20 -18.91 -27.95
N TRP A 76 -6.41 -18.93 -26.87
CA TRP A 76 -6.58 -17.97 -25.76
C TRP A 76 -6.46 -16.50 -26.20
N ARG A 77 -5.67 -16.22 -27.25
CA ARG A 77 -5.48 -14.86 -27.79
C ARG A 77 -6.76 -14.28 -28.40
N GLU A 78 -7.61 -15.11 -28.98
CA GLU A 78 -8.92 -14.69 -29.54
C GLU A 78 -9.91 -14.28 -28.45
N LYS A 79 -9.65 -14.63 -27.19
CA LYS A 79 -10.48 -14.25 -26.03
C LYS A 79 -10.15 -12.86 -25.49
N LEU A 80 -9.07 -12.24 -25.96
CA LEU A 80 -8.72 -10.88 -25.57
C LEU A 80 -9.58 -9.86 -26.34
N PRO A 81 -9.93 -8.71 -25.72
CA PRO A 81 -10.79 -7.70 -26.33
C PRO A 81 -10.13 -6.97 -27.51
N LEU A 82 -8.82 -7.16 -27.70
CA LEU A 82 -8.06 -6.60 -28.80
C LEU A 82 -8.15 -7.52 -30.01
N ARG A 83 -8.72 -7.01 -31.11
CA ARG A 83 -8.51 -7.62 -32.42
C ARG A 83 -7.06 -7.37 -32.82
N ILE A 84 -6.25 -8.38 -32.58
CA ILE A 84 -4.87 -8.41 -33.03
C ILE A 84 -4.93 -8.74 -34.51
N ASP A 85 -4.52 -7.83 -35.39
CA ASP A 85 -4.21 -8.21 -36.77
C ASP A 85 -3.16 -9.32 -36.73
N ASP A 86 -3.19 -10.30 -37.65
CA ASP A 86 -2.27 -11.46 -37.73
C ASP A 86 -0.78 -11.08 -37.95
N SER A 87 -0.40 -9.84 -37.65
CA SER A 87 0.97 -9.38 -37.55
C SER A 87 1.75 -10.17 -36.49
N PRO A 88 2.87 -10.79 -36.86
CA PRO A 88 3.74 -11.52 -35.94
C PRO A 88 4.17 -10.69 -34.71
N SER A 89 4.28 -9.37 -34.85
CA SER A 89 4.68 -8.47 -33.77
C SER A 89 3.64 -8.35 -32.65
N ALA A 90 2.36 -8.45 -32.98
CA ALA A 90 1.29 -8.30 -32.01
C ALA A 90 1.04 -9.59 -31.22
N ALA A 91 1.23 -10.76 -31.85
CA ALA A 91 1.25 -12.04 -31.15
C ALA A 91 2.40 -12.12 -30.15
N SER A 92 3.62 -11.73 -30.56
CA SER A 92 4.79 -11.69 -29.66
C SER A 92 4.58 -10.79 -28.45
N PHE A 93 3.91 -9.64 -28.63
CA PHE A 93 3.61 -8.73 -27.53
C PHE A 93 2.70 -9.36 -26.48
N LEU A 94 1.66 -10.09 -26.90
CA LEU A 94 0.76 -10.78 -25.97
C LEU A 94 1.46 -11.91 -25.22
N ASP A 95 2.39 -12.59 -25.88
CA ASP A 95 3.17 -13.67 -25.28
C ASP A 95 4.08 -13.13 -24.18
N ASP A 96 4.80 -12.04 -24.47
CA ASP A 96 5.63 -11.34 -23.50
C ASP A 96 4.78 -10.82 -22.34
N LEU A 97 3.60 -10.25 -22.63
CA LEU A 97 2.69 -9.74 -21.62
C LEU A 97 2.16 -10.85 -20.71
N LEU A 98 1.82 -12.03 -21.25
CA LEU A 98 1.42 -13.18 -20.45
C LEU A 98 2.57 -13.64 -19.55
N VAL A 99 3.79 -13.76 -20.10
CA VAL A 99 4.97 -14.16 -19.32
C VAL A 99 5.21 -13.19 -18.16
N ASP A 100 5.08 -11.88 -18.40
CA ASP A 100 5.18 -10.86 -17.36
C ASP A 100 4.06 -11.00 -16.32
N VAL A 101 2.81 -11.23 -16.74
CA VAL A 101 1.68 -11.46 -15.84
C VAL A 101 1.88 -12.71 -14.98
N VAL A 102 2.41 -13.79 -15.55
CA VAL A 102 2.70 -15.04 -14.86
C VAL A 102 3.77 -14.86 -13.78
N ARG A 103 4.79 -14.04 -14.04
CA ARG A 103 5.89 -13.75 -13.10
C ARG A 103 5.47 -12.96 -11.87
N ILE A 104 4.32 -12.30 -11.90
CA ILE A 104 3.76 -11.61 -10.73
C ILE A 104 3.48 -12.65 -9.64
N LYS A 105 4.08 -12.52 -8.45
CA LYS A 105 3.68 -13.36 -7.31
C LYS A 105 2.38 -12.79 -6.76
N LYS A 106 1.38 -13.64 -6.51
CA LYS A 106 0.18 -13.22 -5.77
C LYS A 106 0.61 -12.96 -4.33
N GLU A 107 0.76 -11.70 -3.96
CA GLU A 107 0.95 -11.35 -2.56
C GLU A 107 -0.35 -11.68 -1.81
N GLU A 108 -0.28 -12.62 -0.86
CA GLU A 108 -1.39 -12.81 0.06
C GLU A 108 -1.58 -11.52 0.85
N ALA A 109 -2.83 -11.03 0.94
CA ALA A 109 -3.12 -9.78 1.63
C ALA A 109 -2.57 -9.83 3.07
N SER A 110 -1.71 -8.86 3.40
CA SER A 110 -1.17 -8.68 4.75
C SER A 110 -2.30 -8.67 5.77
N LYS A 111 -2.11 -9.43 6.86
CA LYS A 111 -3.01 -9.44 8.01
C LYS A 111 -2.56 -8.47 9.10
N ILE A 112 -1.37 -7.90 8.95
CA ILE A 112 -0.87 -6.82 9.79
C ILE A 112 -1.43 -5.50 9.28
N ASN A 113 -2.14 -4.80 10.15
CA ASN A 113 -2.66 -3.47 9.89
C ASN A 113 -2.05 -2.47 10.86
N VAL A 114 -1.81 -1.25 10.39
CA VAL A 114 -1.46 -0.12 11.24
C VAL A 114 -2.39 1.04 10.91
N PHE A 115 -2.95 1.66 11.94
CA PHE A 115 -3.86 2.79 11.82
C PHE A 115 -3.30 3.96 12.62
N TYR A 116 -3.48 5.18 12.11
CA TYR A 116 -3.12 6.40 12.80
C TYR A 116 -4.39 7.23 12.96
N ARG A 117 -4.80 7.44 14.21
CA ARG A 117 -6.05 8.12 14.53
C ARG A 117 -5.79 9.47 15.17
N LEU A 118 -6.46 10.50 14.68
CA LEU A 118 -6.41 11.82 15.30
C LEU A 118 -7.46 11.89 16.42
N THR A 119 -7.01 12.18 17.64
CA THR A 119 -7.85 12.19 18.84
C THR A 119 -7.74 13.52 19.56
N GLN A 120 -8.87 14.08 20.00
CA GLN A 120 -8.89 15.27 20.82
C GLN A 120 -8.74 14.89 22.29
N THR A 121 -7.78 15.51 22.97
CA THR A 121 -7.54 15.33 24.41
C THR A 121 -7.70 16.67 25.13
N SER A 122 -7.63 16.66 26.46
CA SER A 122 -7.60 17.91 27.25
C SER A 122 -6.41 18.80 26.91
N ASN A 123 -5.34 18.22 26.38
CA ASN A 123 -4.08 18.90 26.06
C ASN A 123 -3.97 19.23 24.56
N GLY A 124 -5.08 19.16 23.82
CA GLY A 124 -5.12 19.38 22.38
C GLY A 124 -5.18 18.08 21.59
N TRP A 125 -4.88 18.19 20.29
CA TRP A 125 -4.96 17.10 19.33
C TRP A 125 -3.73 16.21 19.40
N GLN A 126 -3.93 14.89 19.32
CA GLN A 126 -2.86 13.90 19.36
C GLN A 126 -3.13 12.76 18.38
N ILE A 127 -2.07 12.21 17.80
CA ILE A 127 -2.16 11.03 16.94
C ILE A 127 -1.90 9.77 17.77
N ARG A 128 -2.84 8.84 17.74
CA ARG A 128 -2.72 7.48 18.28
C ARG A 128 -2.38 6.51 17.17
N SER A 129 -1.26 5.81 17.32
CA SER A 129 -0.81 4.77 16.39
C SER A 129 -1.21 3.40 16.93
N ILE A 130 -1.92 2.61 16.13
CA ILE A 130 -2.51 1.33 16.54
C ILE A 130 -2.04 0.25 15.57
N LEU A 131 -1.31 -0.74 16.08
CA LEU A 131 -0.98 -1.96 15.34
C LEU A 131 -2.06 -3.00 15.62
N SER A 132 -2.62 -3.61 14.59
CA SER A 132 -3.63 -4.66 14.72
C SER A 132 -3.26 -5.89 13.92
N LEU A 133 -3.07 -6.99 14.64
CA LEU A 133 -2.94 -8.34 14.12
C LEU A 133 -3.77 -9.26 15.00
N GLN A 134 -4.72 -9.97 14.40
CA GLN A 134 -5.61 -10.86 15.14
C GLN A 134 -4.83 -12.02 15.77
N ASN A 135 -5.40 -12.66 16.79
CA ASN A 135 -4.77 -13.87 17.30
C ASN A 135 -5.05 -14.99 16.30
N GLY A 136 -4.03 -15.79 15.98
CA GLY A 136 -4.21 -16.83 14.96
C GLY A 136 -2.90 -17.43 14.48
N PHE A 137 -3.02 -18.16 13.38
CA PHE A 137 -1.92 -18.81 12.68
C PHE A 137 -1.75 -18.12 11.34
N TYR A 138 -0.51 -17.74 11.03
CA TYR A 138 -0.19 -16.93 9.87
C TYR A 138 0.92 -17.56 9.05
N LYS A 139 0.72 -17.59 7.75
CA LYS A 139 1.82 -17.85 6.81
C LYS A 139 2.75 -16.64 6.78
N PRO A 140 4.02 -16.82 6.39
CA PRO A 140 4.99 -15.71 6.29
C PRO A 140 4.49 -14.55 5.42
N ALA A 141 3.83 -14.88 4.30
CA ALA A 141 3.24 -13.91 3.39
C ALA A 141 2.18 -13.02 4.07
N ASN A 142 1.37 -13.56 4.99
CA ASN A 142 0.38 -12.78 5.74
C ASN A 142 1.02 -11.75 6.68
N LEU A 143 2.29 -11.95 7.02
CA LEU A 143 3.07 -11.10 7.90
C LEU A 143 4.06 -10.20 7.15
N LYS A 144 4.06 -10.27 5.81
CA LYS A 144 5.05 -9.61 4.94
C LYS A 144 6.50 -10.02 5.27
N ILE A 145 6.70 -11.26 5.72
CA ILE A 145 8.02 -11.84 5.96
C ILE A 145 8.39 -12.66 4.72
N ASP A 146 9.57 -12.41 4.16
CA ASP A 146 10.12 -13.23 3.07
C ASP A 146 10.33 -14.68 3.52
N GLU A 147 10.16 -15.64 2.61
CA GLU A 147 10.23 -17.06 2.92
C GLU A 147 11.61 -17.47 3.43
N GLN A 148 12.71 -16.93 2.88
CA GLN A 148 14.06 -17.24 3.37
C GLN A 148 14.28 -16.66 4.77
N ALA A 149 13.82 -15.43 4.98
CA ALA A 149 13.89 -14.80 6.30
C ALA A 149 13.04 -15.56 7.32
N TYR A 150 11.89 -16.07 6.90
CA TYR A 150 11.06 -16.90 7.76
C TYR A 150 11.76 -18.20 8.13
N GLU A 151 12.30 -18.96 7.16
CA GLU A 151 12.99 -20.23 7.43
C GLU A 151 14.18 -20.07 8.38
N ALA A 152 14.87 -18.93 8.34
CA ALA A 152 15.97 -18.61 9.26
C ALA A 152 15.51 -18.39 10.72
N LEU A 153 14.23 -18.08 10.96
CA LEU A 153 13.70 -17.97 12.33
C LEU A 153 13.56 -19.34 12.99
N SER A 154 13.90 -19.43 14.27
CA SER A 154 13.69 -20.62 15.09
C SER A 154 12.22 -20.80 15.49
N GLY A 155 11.95 -21.75 16.38
CA GLY A 155 10.61 -22.08 16.84
C GLY A 155 9.93 -20.96 17.66
N LYS A 156 10.69 -20.11 18.35
CA LYS A 156 10.14 -19.01 19.16
C LYS A 156 10.62 -17.68 18.59
N VAL A 157 9.66 -16.82 18.28
CA VAL A 157 9.89 -15.52 17.64
C VAL A 157 9.40 -14.41 18.56
N PHE A 158 10.26 -13.43 18.83
CA PHE A 158 9.89 -12.20 19.54
C PHE A 158 9.48 -11.14 18.53
N ILE A 159 8.32 -10.53 18.76
CA ILE A 159 7.80 -9.46 17.91
C ILE A 159 8.09 -8.14 18.62
N LYS A 160 8.89 -7.29 17.97
CA LYS A 160 9.37 -6.04 18.53
C LYS A 160 9.04 -4.86 17.63
N ILE A 161 8.96 -3.67 18.23
CA ILE A 161 9.02 -2.41 17.52
C ILE A 161 10.45 -1.90 17.63
N GLY A 162 11.14 -1.84 16.50
CA GLY A 162 12.48 -1.29 16.41
C GLY A 162 12.43 0.19 16.02
N THR A 163 13.17 1.01 16.75
CA THR A 163 13.45 2.41 16.42
C THR A 163 14.97 2.59 16.37
N ASN A 164 15.44 3.76 15.95
CA ASN A 164 16.88 4.06 16.01
C ASN A 164 17.43 4.14 17.45
N GLU A 165 16.56 4.27 18.45
CA GLU A 165 16.93 4.48 19.86
C GLU A 165 16.87 3.17 20.66
N ALA A 166 15.83 2.37 20.44
CA ALA A 166 15.61 1.13 21.17
C ALA A 166 14.64 0.19 20.45
N ASP A 167 14.75 -1.08 20.81
CA ASP A 167 13.77 -2.12 20.49
C ASP A 167 12.83 -2.33 21.68
N GLN A 168 11.53 -2.39 21.41
CA GLN A 168 10.52 -2.71 22.41
C GLN A 168 9.81 -4.02 22.06
N LEU A 169 9.83 -5.00 22.98
CA LEU A 169 9.06 -6.23 22.84
C LEU A 169 7.55 -5.95 22.98
N ILE A 170 6.78 -6.32 21.96
CA ILE A 170 5.33 -6.10 21.91
C ILE A 170 4.52 -7.40 21.83
N GLY A 171 5.14 -8.50 21.43
CA GLY A 171 4.45 -9.79 21.30
C GLY A 171 5.42 -10.95 21.16
N VAL A 172 4.85 -12.16 21.14
CA VAL A 172 5.58 -13.41 20.95
C VAL A 172 4.80 -14.25 19.94
N GLY A 173 5.53 -14.95 19.09
CA GLY A 173 4.98 -15.98 18.21
C GLY A 173 5.74 -17.29 18.30
N PHE A 174 5.09 -18.36 17.85
CA PHE A 174 5.65 -19.71 17.83
C PHE A 174 5.41 -20.37 16.49
N LYS A 175 6.45 -20.90 15.86
CA LYS A 175 6.31 -21.70 14.66
C LYS A 175 5.63 -23.01 15.01
N THR A 176 4.60 -23.37 14.25
CA THR A 176 3.88 -24.64 14.37
C THR A 176 4.54 -25.72 13.51
N GLY A 177 4.21 -26.98 13.77
CA GLY A 177 4.63 -28.10 12.90
C GLY A 177 4.05 -28.04 11.49
N THR A 178 3.05 -27.19 11.22
CA THR A 178 2.50 -26.93 9.89
C THR A 178 3.28 -25.87 9.11
N GLY A 179 4.26 -25.22 9.75
CA GLY A 179 5.04 -24.13 9.15
C GLY A 179 4.42 -22.73 9.35
N ASP A 180 3.30 -22.61 10.06
CA ASP A 180 2.66 -21.31 10.34
C ASP A 180 3.24 -20.67 11.61
N LEU A 181 3.14 -19.34 11.73
CA LEU A 181 3.47 -18.61 12.95
C LEU A 181 2.21 -18.35 13.75
N SER A 182 2.10 -18.96 14.93
CA SER A 182 1.07 -18.64 15.90
C SER A 182 1.42 -17.33 16.60
N ILE A 183 0.53 -16.33 16.55
CA ILE A 183 0.75 -15.01 17.16
C ILE A 183 -0.39 -14.70 18.14
N GLN A 184 -0.02 -14.12 19.29
CA GLN A 184 -0.95 -13.69 20.32
C GLN A 184 -0.59 -12.30 20.86
N GLY A 185 -1.61 -11.54 21.26
CA GLY A 185 -1.44 -10.31 22.06
C GLY A 185 -1.23 -9.03 21.27
N LEU A 186 -1.37 -9.07 19.94
CA LEU A 186 -1.20 -7.91 19.04
C LEU A 186 -2.52 -7.35 18.49
N GLN A 187 -3.65 -7.70 19.12
CA GLN A 187 -4.94 -7.14 18.78
C GLN A 187 -5.03 -5.69 19.28
N HIS A 188 -5.07 -4.73 18.35
CA HIS A 188 -5.19 -3.31 18.66
C HIS A 188 -4.11 -2.78 19.63
N TYR A 189 -2.88 -3.26 19.48
CA TYR A 189 -1.74 -2.81 20.28
C TYR A 189 -1.48 -1.32 20.05
N LEU A 190 -1.50 -0.54 21.14
CA LEU A 190 -1.14 0.88 21.10
C LEU A 190 0.37 1.02 20.99
N LEU A 191 0.84 1.57 19.88
CA LEU A 191 2.25 1.86 19.69
C LEU A 191 2.69 3.03 20.60
N PRO A 192 3.98 3.15 20.89
CA PRO A 192 4.53 4.26 21.68
C PRO A 192 4.03 5.64 21.21
N PRO A 193 3.77 6.57 22.14
CA PRO A 193 3.42 7.94 21.80
C PRO A 193 4.46 8.56 20.86
N PHE A 194 4.02 9.37 19.91
CA PHE A 194 4.89 10.08 18.96
C PHE A 194 5.71 9.18 18.04
N ILE A 195 5.44 7.87 17.96
CA ILE A 195 6.15 6.96 17.05
C ILE A 195 6.03 7.40 15.59
N TYR A 196 4.93 8.06 15.22
CA TYR A 196 4.70 8.61 13.89
C TYR A 196 5.69 9.73 13.51
N GLN A 197 6.43 10.32 14.45
CA GLN A 197 7.41 11.38 14.17
C GLN A 197 8.79 10.83 13.77
N LYS A 198 8.99 9.52 13.88
CA LYS A 198 10.29 8.87 13.68
C LYS A 198 10.15 7.62 12.82
N PRO A 199 11.20 7.21 12.09
CA PRO A 199 11.24 5.89 11.49
C PRO A 199 11.17 4.79 12.56
N TRP A 200 10.34 3.79 12.31
CA TRP A 200 10.21 2.58 13.11
C TRP A 200 9.99 1.37 12.20
N ARG A 201 10.21 0.16 12.72
CA ARG A 201 9.99 -1.10 12.01
C ARG A 201 9.33 -2.13 12.91
N LEU A 202 8.54 -3.00 12.31
CA LEU A 202 8.10 -4.21 13.00
C LEU A 202 9.15 -5.29 12.78
N LEU A 203 9.71 -5.81 13.87
CA LEU A 203 10.79 -6.79 13.84
C LEU A 203 10.28 -8.14 14.35
N PHE A 204 10.57 -9.19 13.59
CA PHE A 204 10.41 -10.57 14.04
C PHE A 204 11.82 -11.12 14.32
N THR A 205 12.17 -11.15 15.59
CA THR A 205 13.52 -11.53 16.05
C THR A 205 13.52 -12.95 16.59
N ASP A 206 14.57 -13.70 16.27
CA ASP A 206 14.78 -15.03 16.83
C ASP A 206 15.08 -14.93 18.35
N ALA A 207 14.58 -15.88 19.14
CA ALA A 207 14.87 -15.94 20.57
C ALA A 207 16.25 -16.54 20.90
N GLN A 208 16.87 -17.23 19.95
CA GLN A 208 18.11 -18.00 20.09
C GLN A 208 19.26 -17.44 19.25
N THR A 209 18.96 -16.68 18.20
CA THR A 209 19.94 -16.08 17.30
C THR A 209 19.74 -14.57 17.19
N ASP A 210 20.74 -13.85 16.66
CA ASP A 210 20.61 -12.41 16.36
C ASP A 210 19.89 -12.17 15.01
N PHE A 211 19.28 -13.21 14.43
CA PHE A 211 18.54 -13.07 13.18
C PHE A 211 17.24 -12.28 13.39
N GLN A 212 16.95 -11.38 12.45
CA GLN A 212 15.72 -10.59 12.45
C GLN A 212 15.13 -10.46 11.04
N ALA A 213 13.83 -10.71 10.93
CA ALA A 213 13.05 -10.33 9.77
C ALA A 213 12.43 -8.95 10.01
N VAL A 214 12.69 -8.02 9.09
CA VAL A 214 12.23 -6.63 9.17
C VAL A 214 11.00 -6.45 8.29
N VAL A 215 9.90 -5.97 8.88
CA VAL A 215 8.66 -5.69 8.18
C VAL A 215 8.42 -4.19 8.12
N HIS A 216 8.29 -3.68 6.89
CA HIS A 216 7.95 -2.29 6.62
C HIS A 216 6.43 -2.14 6.56
N LEU A 217 5.88 -1.29 7.43
CA LEU A 217 4.46 -1.00 7.49
C LEU A 217 4.16 0.40 6.91
N PRO A 218 2.92 0.66 6.46
CA PRO A 218 2.53 1.98 6.00
C PRO A 218 2.90 3.09 6.99
N PHE A 219 3.52 4.15 6.46
CA PHE A 219 3.98 5.32 7.21
C PHE A 219 4.98 5.01 8.35
N SER A 220 5.62 3.83 8.33
CA SER A 220 6.63 3.46 9.32
C SER A 220 7.94 4.21 9.17
N ASP A 221 8.13 4.99 8.11
CA ASP A 221 9.25 5.94 7.97
C ASP A 221 9.06 7.24 8.77
N GLY A 222 7.90 7.39 9.40
CA GLY A 222 7.50 8.63 10.06
C GLY A 222 6.76 9.56 9.10
N PHE A 223 6.06 10.53 9.67
CA PHE A 223 5.30 11.53 8.94
C PHE A 223 6.22 12.70 8.63
N ASP A 224 6.30 13.08 7.36
CA ASP A 224 7.03 14.27 6.96
C ASP A 224 6.26 15.51 7.43
N GLU A 225 6.79 16.19 8.45
CA GLU A 225 6.20 17.43 9.00
C GLU A 225 6.12 18.58 7.99
N ARG A 226 6.78 18.47 6.83
CA ARG A 226 6.75 19.46 5.74
C ARG A 226 5.62 19.21 4.74
N GLN A 227 4.81 18.19 4.96
CA GLN A 227 3.68 17.84 4.10
C GLN A 227 2.38 17.89 4.89
N PRO A 228 1.26 18.24 4.25
CA PRO A 228 -0.05 18.09 4.85
C PRO A 228 -0.34 16.63 5.21
N TRP A 229 -0.93 16.38 6.37
CA TRP A 229 -1.39 15.05 6.80
C TRP A 229 -2.91 15.03 6.73
N VAL A 230 -3.45 14.12 5.93
CA VAL A 230 -4.87 14.10 5.59
C VAL A 230 -5.56 12.96 6.34
N PHE A 231 -6.55 13.30 7.15
CA PHE A 231 -7.39 12.40 7.94
C PHE A 231 -8.83 12.44 7.44
N SER A 232 -9.56 11.34 7.62
CA SER A 232 -11.00 11.31 7.40
C SER A 232 -11.76 12.23 8.36
N HIS A 233 -12.84 12.83 7.90
CA HIS A 233 -13.74 13.62 8.75
C HIS A 233 -14.87 12.73 9.30
N THR A 234 -14.49 11.84 10.24
CA THR A 234 -15.38 10.85 10.89
C THR A 234 -15.34 11.01 12.41
N GLU A 235 -16.18 10.28 13.16
CA GLU A 235 -16.13 10.27 14.64
C GLU A 235 -14.75 9.81 15.17
N GLU A 236 -14.13 8.85 14.48
CA GLU A 236 -12.74 8.46 14.68
C GLU A 236 -11.93 8.81 13.42
N PRO A 237 -11.35 10.02 13.33
CA PRO A 237 -10.54 10.41 12.18
C PRO A 237 -9.32 9.52 12.01
N GLU A 238 -9.15 8.94 10.82
CA GLU A 238 -8.02 8.06 10.49
C GLU A 238 -7.21 8.66 9.35
N LEU A 239 -5.88 8.54 9.42
CA LEU A 239 -4.98 8.99 8.38
C LEU A 239 -5.27 8.26 7.06
N LYS A 240 -5.41 9.03 5.99
CA LYS A 240 -5.63 8.54 4.63
C LYS A 240 -4.44 8.79 3.71
N GLY A 241 -3.60 9.79 4.01
CA GLY A 241 -2.40 10.06 3.24
C GLY A 241 -1.56 11.21 3.78
N LEU A 242 -0.39 11.38 3.18
CA LEU A 242 0.52 12.51 3.38
C LEU A 242 0.69 13.23 2.04
N GLY A 243 0.76 14.55 2.05
CA GLY A 243 0.83 15.35 0.84
C GLY A 243 -0.49 15.31 0.06
N SER A 244 -0.39 15.10 -1.26
CA SER A 244 -1.58 15.08 -2.13
C SER A 244 -2.38 13.80 -1.92
N THR A 245 -3.63 13.93 -1.50
CA THR A 245 -4.45 12.78 -1.07
C THR A 245 -5.88 12.93 -1.54
N ARG A 246 -6.35 11.96 -2.34
CA ARG A 246 -7.76 11.89 -2.75
C ARG A 246 -8.57 11.08 -1.73
N LEU A 247 -9.71 11.63 -1.32
CA LEU A 247 -10.65 10.95 -0.44
C LEU A 247 -11.92 10.56 -1.21
N SER A 248 -12.60 9.51 -0.72
CA SER A 248 -13.94 9.15 -1.19
C SER A 248 -15.02 10.10 -0.66
N THR A 249 -14.73 10.84 0.41
CA THR A 249 -15.59 11.85 1.02
C THR A 249 -15.18 13.25 0.58
N ASN A 250 -16.12 14.19 0.56
CA ASN A 250 -15.83 15.59 0.29
C ASN A 250 -15.32 16.35 1.53
N GLN A 251 -15.15 15.70 2.67
CA GLN A 251 -14.67 16.31 3.91
C GLN A 251 -13.40 15.63 4.40
N ALA A 252 -12.49 16.44 4.96
CA ALA A 252 -11.23 15.98 5.54
C ALA A 252 -10.83 16.83 6.75
N LEU A 253 -10.04 16.23 7.64
CA LEU A 253 -9.22 16.95 8.60
C LEU A 253 -7.78 16.97 8.07
N VAL A 254 -7.16 18.14 8.04
CA VAL A 254 -5.81 18.32 7.49
C VAL A 254 -4.93 18.98 8.53
N ILE A 255 -3.87 18.29 8.94
CA ILE A 255 -2.78 18.90 9.71
C ILE A 255 -1.78 19.42 8.68
N CYS A 256 -1.59 20.73 8.63
CA CYS A 256 -0.79 21.39 7.62
C CYS A 256 0.37 22.18 8.26
N PRO A 257 1.55 22.24 7.64
CA PRO A 257 2.61 23.14 8.08
C PRO A 257 2.10 24.61 8.13
N ASN A 258 2.56 25.38 9.11
CA ASN A 258 2.04 26.74 9.38
C ASN A 258 2.33 27.76 8.26
N ASP A 259 3.31 27.48 7.42
CA ASP A 259 3.71 28.23 6.24
C ASP A 259 2.80 27.96 5.02
N PHE A 260 2.06 26.85 5.01
CA PHE A 260 1.15 26.53 3.91
C PHE A 260 -0.18 27.26 4.07
N ILE A 261 -0.61 27.91 2.98
CA ILE A 261 -1.89 28.61 2.93
C ILE A 261 -2.88 27.79 2.11
N PRO A 262 -4.03 27.38 2.67
CA PRO A 262 -5.05 26.69 1.90
C PRO A 262 -5.68 27.65 0.87
N LYS A 263 -5.62 27.28 -0.40
CA LYS A 263 -6.31 27.96 -1.50
C LYS A 263 -7.54 27.17 -1.91
N GLY A 264 -8.69 27.83 -1.79
CA GLY A 264 -10.00 27.31 -2.18
C GLY A 264 -11.10 28.25 -1.72
N GLU A 265 -12.33 27.75 -1.58
CA GLU A 265 -13.47 28.54 -1.11
C GLU A 265 -13.36 28.78 0.41
N PRO A 266 -13.13 30.02 0.89
CA PRO A 266 -12.85 30.29 2.30
C PRO A 266 -13.97 29.83 3.25
N GLU A 267 -15.22 29.86 2.80
CA GLU A 267 -16.41 29.48 3.56
C GLU A 267 -16.47 27.98 3.91
N LYS A 268 -15.63 27.18 3.27
CA LYS A 268 -15.57 25.72 3.41
C LYS A 268 -14.28 25.24 4.09
N ILE A 269 -13.50 26.16 4.67
CA ILE A 269 -12.34 25.89 5.52
C ILE A 269 -12.66 26.34 6.94
N ILE A 270 -12.53 25.44 7.91
CA ILE A 270 -12.64 25.75 9.33
C ILE A 270 -11.26 25.57 9.96
N HIS A 271 -10.72 26.64 10.53
CA HIS A 271 -9.46 26.60 11.27
C HIS A 271 -9.71 26.13 12.71
N TRP A 272 -9.17 24.96 13.08
CA TRP A 272 -9.39 24.34 14.40
C TRP A 272 -8.31 24.69 15.42
N GLY A 273 -7.23 25.35 14.99
CA GLY A 273 -6.13 25.78 15.87
C GLY A 273 -4.83 25.00 15.63
N ALA A 274 -3.84 25.29 16.47
CA ALA A 274 -2.54 24.63 16.40
C ALA A 274 -2.64 23.14 16.75
N PHE A 275 -2.03 22.30 15.92
CA PHE A 275 -1.74 20.90 16.26
C PHE A 275 -0.40 20.78 16.99
N SER A 276 0.60 21.50 16.49
CA SER A 276 1.95 21.59 17.05
C SER A 276 2.49 23.03 16.87
N PRO A 277 3.68 23.38 17.40
CA PRO A 277 4.29 24.68 17.14
C PRO A 277 4.55 24.99 15.65
N SER A 278 4.65 23.96 14.81
CA SER A 278 4.95 24.07 13.38
C SER A 278 3.77 23.73 12.47
N GLN A 279 2.64 23.24 13.02
CA GLN A 279 1.51 22.76 12.22
C GLN A 279 0.15 23.18 12.79
N THR A 280 -0.80 23.42 11.90
CA THR A 280 -2.17 23.84 12.18
C THR A 280 -3.17 22.81 11.66
N LEU A 281 -4.25 22.59 12.41
CA LEU A 281 -5.35 21.71 12.03
C LEU A 281 -6.47 22.50 11.34
N TYR A 282 -6.89 22.00 10.19
CA TYR A 282 -8.02 22.51 9.41
C TYR A 282 -9.06 21.40 9.22
N ALA A 283 -10.34 21.78 9.17
CA ALA A 283 -11.37 20.97 8.55
C ALA A 283 -11.74 21.59 7.20
N ILE A 284 -11.73 20.79 6.13
CA ILE A 284 -11.98 21.25 4.77
C ILE A 284 -13.14 20.50 4.14
N THR A 285 -13.92 21.19 3.29
CA THR A 285 -14.98 20.58 2.47
C THR A 285 -14.78 20.89 0.99
N GLY A 286 -14.42 19.90 0.17
CA GLY A 286 -14.10 20.02 -1.25
C GLY A 286 -12.62 19.76 -1.57
N THR A 287 -12.18 20.20 -2.74
CA THR A 287 -10.78 20.11 -3.19
C THR A 287 -10.04 21.40 -2.83
N TYR A 288 -8.86 21.28 -2.23
CA TYR A 288 -8.04 22.41 -1.82
C TYR A 288 -6.60 22.21 -2.24
N LEU A 289 -5.94 23.31 -2.61
CA LEU A 289 -4.52 23.33 -2.85
C LEU A 289 -3.84 23.98 -1.65
N PHE A 290 -2.94 23.27 -0.99
CA PHE A 290 -2.05 23.84 0.01
C PHE A 290 -0.76 24.24 -0.68
N GLU A 291 -0.48 25.53 -0.73
CA GLU A 291 0.73 26.06 -1.36
C GLU A 291 1.71 26.57 -0.31
N ASP A 292 2.98 26.21 -0.50
CA ASP A 292 4.12 26.83 0.16
C ASP A 292 4.50 28.12 -0.59
N PRO A 293 4.37 29.30 0.05
CA PRO A 293 4.75 30.58 -0.56
C PRO A 293 6.24 30.69 -0.89
N GLN A 294 7.09 29.87 -0.27
CA GLN A 294 8.56 29.97 -0.32
C GLN A 294 9.21 28.87 -1.19
N GLU A 295 8.66 27.65 -1.22
CA GLU A 295 9.28 26.51 -1.95
C GLU A 295 8.56 26.06 -3.24
N LEU A 296 7.52 26.75 -3.71
CA LEU A 296 6.74 26.37 -4.92
C LEU A 296 6.18 24.94 -4.86
N ARG A 297 6.00 24.37 -3.66
CA ARG A 297 5.36 23.07 -3.47
C ARG A 297 3.85 23.25 -3.34
N CYS A 298 3.11 22.39 -4.03
CA CYS A 298 1.66 22.38 -3.97
C CYS A 298 1.17 20.96 -3.68
N PHE A 299 0.22 20.83 -2.73
CA PHE A 299 -0.44 19.57 -2.41
C PHE A 299 -1.94 19.70 -2.55
N GLY A 300 -2.59 18.72 -3.21
CA GLY A 300 -4.01 18.73 -3.56
C GLY A 300 -4.85 17.62 -2.94
#